data_AF-K2FUH0-F1
#
_entry.id   AF-K2FUH0-F1
#
_cell.length_a   1.000
_cell.length_b   1.000
_cell.length_c   1.000
_cell.angle_alpha   90.00
_cell.angle_beta   90.00
_cell.angle_gamma   90.00
#
_symmetry.space_group_name_H-M   'P 1'
#
loop_
_entity.id
_entity.type
_entity.pdbx_description
1 polymer ?
#
loop_
_entity_poly.entity_id
_entity_poly.type
_entity_poly.pdbx_seq_one_letter_code
_entity_poly.pdbx_strand_id
1 'polypeptide(L)'
;MKLVIAGSASLENEIQEWVKYWNNQEDCSVLNYPKTIPIDQFEELYPDVHKNFFKDINEADILFIANEKKNGINGYIGAETFAELSFGLAKKLIEGKDIRLILAHMPAKEVACYDEIMLWNKLGWIDQIID
;
A
#
# COMPACT_ATOMS: atom_id res chain seq x y z
N MET A 1 -8.57 -7.54 12.30
CA MET A 1 -7.42 -7.18 11.47
C MET A 1 -7.51 -5.72 11.06
N LYS A 2 -6.53 -4.93 11.51
CA LYS A 2 -6.29 -3.55 11.10
C LYS A 2 -5.58 -3.54 9.75
N LEU A 3 -6.09 -2.80 8.78
CA LEU A 3 -5.55 -2.75 7.43
C LEU A 3 -5.25 -1.31 7.01
N VAL A 4 -4.09 -1.09 6.39
CA VAL A 4 -3.79 0.15 5.66
C VAL A 4 -3.70 -0.16 4.18
N ILE A 5 -4.34 0.68 3.36
CA ILE A 5 -4.25 0.62 1.90
C ILE A 5 -3.24 1.66 1.45
N ALA A 6 -2.14 1.25 0.85
CA ALA A 6 -1.18 2.12 0.17
C ALA A 6 -1.43 2.11 -1.34
N GLY A 7 -1.14 3.22 -2.01
CA GLY A 7 -1.39 3.35 -3.45
C GLY A 7 -1.32 4.79 -3.94
N SER A 8 -1.62 4.97 -5.22
CA SER A 8 -1.63 6.29 -5.83
C SER A 8 -2.91 7.06 -5.48
N ALA A 9 -2.82 8.18 -4.74
CA ALA A 9 -3.98 9.03 -4.42
C ALA A 9 -4.78 9.49 -5.65
N SER A 10 -4.18 9.52 -6.84
CA SER A 10 -4.88 9.82 -8.10
C SER A 10 -5.83 8.71 -8.59
N LEU A 11 -5.86 7.54 -7.96
CA LEU A 11 -6.71 6.39 -8.29
C LEU A 11 -7.81 6.22 -7.24
N GLU A 12 -8.44 7.35 -6.88
CA GLU A 12 -9.37 7.42 -5.75
C GLU A 12 -10.54 6.44 -5.92
N ASN A 13 -11.10 6.31 -7.13
CA ASN A 13 -12.23 5.43 -7.39
C ASN A 13 -11.88 3.96 -7.06
N GLU A 14 -10.74 3.50 -7.56
CA GLU A 14 -10.28 2.14 -7.34
C GLU A 14 -9.90 1.90 -5.88
N ILE A 15 -9.28 2.88 -5.22
CA ILE A 15 -9.04 2.83 -3.77
C ILE A 15 -10.35 2.68 -3.00
N GLN A 16 -11.41 3.40 -3.36
CA GLN A 16 -12.72 3.27 -2.72
C GLN A 16 -13.34 1.88 -2.93
N GLU A 17 -13.10 1.25 -4.07
CA GLU A 17 -13.52 -0.14 -4.30
C GLU A 17 -12.79 -1.10 -3.36
N TRP A 18 -11.48 -0.92 -3.16
CA TRP A 18 -10.71 -1.69 -2.20
C TRP A 18 -11.11 -1.44 -0.75
N VAL A 19 -11.40 -0.18 -0.38
CA VAL A 19 -11.92 0.17 0.95
C VAL A 19 -13.23 -0.59 1.22
N LYS A 20 -14.14 -0.63 0.23
CA LYS A 20 -15.40 -1.38 0.34
C LYS A 20 -15.15 -2.89 0.43
N TYR A 21 -14.28 -3.43 -0.44
CA TYR A 21 -13.93 -4.84 -0.43
C TYR A 21 -13.41 -5.30 0.93
N TRP A 22 -12.46 -4.57 1.50
CA TRP A 22 -11.83 -4.91 2.78
C TRP A 22 -12.76 -4.74 3.96
N ASN A 23 -13.54 -3.66 4.03
CA ASN A 23 -14.51 -3.47 5.10
C ASN A 23 -15.68 -4.48 5.05
N ASN A 24 -15.90 -5.15 3.91
CA ASN A 24 -16.88 -6.24 3.79
C ASN A 24 -16.30 -7.61 4.20
N GLN A 25 -15.00 -7.73 4.46
CA GLN A 25 -14.42 -8.96 5.01
C GLN A 25 -14.72 -9.03 6.51
N GLU A 26 -15.06 -10.23 7.01
CA GLU A 26 -15.24 -10.44 8.44
C GLU A 26 -13.98 -10.02 9.23
N ASP A 27 -14.18 -9.32 10.33
CA ASP A 27 -13.14 -8.85 11.24
C ASP A 27 -12.05 -7.96 10.60
N CYS A 28 -12.27 -7.35 9.44
CA CYS A 28 -11.33 -6.40 8.84
C CYS A 28 -11.79 -4.94 9.02
N SER A 29 -10.85 -4.04 9.34
CA SER A 29 -11.12 -2.60 9.45
C SER A 29 -10.01 -1.81 8.78
N VAL A 30 -10.38 -0.98 7.80
CA VAL A 30 -9.44 -0.10 7.10
C VAL A 30 -9.15 1.12 7.96
N LEU A 31 -7.92 1.24 8.46
CA LEU A 31 -7.44 2.35 9.27
C LEU A 31 -7.16 3.61 8.45
N ASN A 32 -6.46 3.43 7.32
CA ASN A 32 -6.01 4.54 6.50
C ASN A 32 -5.86 4.14 5.03
N TYR A 33 -5.98 5.12 4.15
CA TYR A 33 -5.80 5.01 2.70
C TYR A 33 -5.43 6.37 2.10
N PRO A 34 -4.71 6.41 0.97
CA PRO A 34 -4.29 7.66 0.34
C PRO A 34 -5.48 8.52 -0.06
N LYS A 35 -5.41 9.81 0.26
CA LYS A 35 -6.40 10.82 -0.07
C LYS A 35 -5.70 12.00 -0.75
N THR A 36 -6.38 12.63 -1.69
CA THR A 36 -5.87 13.84 -2.32
C THR A 36 -5.78 14.97 -1.29
N ILE A 37 -4.60 15.58 -1.17
CA ILE A 37 -4.40 16.79 -0.35
C ILE A 37 -4.64 18.01 -1.24
N PRO A 38 -5.43 19.02 -0.81
CA PRO A 38 -5.60 20.26 -1.54
C PRO A 38 -4.25 20.94 -1.82
N ILE A 39 -4.04 21.39 -3.06
CA ILE A 39 -2.75 21.96 -3.52
C ILE A 39 -2.37 23.21 -2.70
N ASP A 40 -3.34 24.03 -2.35
CA ASP A 40 -3.18 25.25 -1.55
C ASP A 40 -2.76 24.99 -0.10
N GLN A 41 -2.96 23.76 0.40
CA GLN A 41 -2.63 23.35 1.77
C GLN A 41 -1.61 22.21 1.79
N PHE A 42 -1.02 21.88 0.65
CA PHE A 42 -0.19 20.67 0.51
C PHE A 42 1.01 20.70 1.46
N GLU A 43 1.78 21.78 1.46
CA GLU A 43 2.98 21.89 2.30
C GLU A 43 2.66 21.89 3.80
N GLU A 44 1.49 22.39 4.20
CA GLU A 44 1.04 22.43 5.59
C GLU A 44 0.56 21.06 6.07
N LEU A 45 -0.28 20.39 5.28
CA LEU A 45 -0.94 19.14 5.69
C LEU A 45 -0.08 17.90 5.43
N TYR A 46 0.79 17.94 4.42
CA TYR A 46 1.57 16.77 3.99
C TYR A 46 2.38 16.15 5.14
N PRO A 47 3.14 16.89 5.97
CA PRO A 47 3.95 16.29 7.03
C PRO A 47 3.13 15.46 8.02
N ASP A 48 1.96 15.96 8.43
CA ASP A 48 1.10 15.26 9.40
C ASP A 48 0.36 14.10 8.75
N VAL A 49 -0.16 14.28 7.53
CA VAL A 49 -0.78 13.18 6.76
C VAL A 49 0.22 12.03 6.62
N HIS A 50 1.45 12.36 6.22
CA HIS A 50 2.48 11.37 5.93
C HIS A 50 2.97 10.66 7.20
N LYS A 51 3.21 11.42 8.28
CA LYS A 51 3.57 10.85 9.59
C LYS A 51 2.49 9.93 10.14
N ASN A 52 1.23 10.33 10.04
CA ASN A 52 0.13 9.52 10.54
C ASN A 52 -0.07 8.26 9.70
N PHE A 53 0.14 8.34 8.39
CA PHE A 53 0.11 7.16 7.51
C PHE A 53 1.12 6.09 7.94
N PHE A 54 2.39 6.45 8.19
CA PHE A 54 3.39 5.49 8.68
C PHE A 54 3.11 4.96 10.09
N LYS A 55 2.49 5.77 10.97
CA LYS A 55 2.03 5.29 12.27
C LYS A 55 0.95 4.22 12.11
N ASP A 56 0.00 4.44 11.21
CA ASP A 56 -1.07 3.48 10.94
C ASP A 56 -0.52 2.21 10.31
N ILE A 57 0.45 2.29 9.40
CA ILE A 57 1.17 1.10 8.89
C ILE A 57 1.85 0.34 10.03
N ASN A 58 2.46 1.05 10.98
CA ASN A 58 3.11 0.45 12.14
C ASN A 58 2.11 -0.26 13.09
N GLU A 59 0.84 0.13 13.10
CA GLU A 59 -0.22 -0.51 13.89
C GLU A 59 -1.03 -1.58 13.13
N ALA A 60 -0.84 -1.67 11.81
CA ALA A 60 -1.63 -2.54 10.95
C ALA A 60 -1.16 -4.00 11.04
N ASP A 61 -2.13 -4.90 10.90
CA ASP A 61 -1.90 -6.33 10.67
C ASP A 61 -1.65 -6.60 9.17
N ILE A 62 -2.19 -5.74 8.30
CA ILE A 62 -2.08 -5.86 6.84
C ILE A 62 -1.70 -4.52 6.23
N LEU A 63 -0.65 -4.51 5.41
CA LEU A 63 -0.38 -3.46 4.44
C LEU A 63 -0.77 -3.96 3.05
N PHE A 64 -1.86 -3.41 2.52
CA PHE A 64 -2.37 -3.73 1.19
C PHE A 64 -1.92 -2.67 0.18
N ILE A 65 -1.38 -3.09 -0.95
CA ILE A 65 -0.95 -2.21 -2.03
C ILE A 65 -2.01 -2.25 -3.14
N ALA A 66 -2.81 -1.18 -3.25
CA ALA A 66 -3.78 -0.98 -4.32
C ALA A 66 -3.08 -0.54 -5.62
N ASN A 67 -2.21 -1.39 -6.16
CA ASN A 67 -1.40 -1.13 -7.35
C ASN A 67 -2.21 -1.38 -8.64
N GLU A 68 -3.23 -0.56 -8.84
CA GLU A 68 -4.08 -0.63 -10.02
C GLU A 68 -3.38 -0.15 -11.29
N LYS A 69 -4.05 -0.33 -12.43
CA LYS A 69 -3.55 0.19 -13.69
C LYS A 69 -3.52 1.72 -13.68
N LYS A 70 -2.36 2.31 -13.99
CA LYS A 70 -2.20 3.77 -14.11
C LYS A 70 -1.40 4.12 -15.36
N ASN A 71 -1.91 5.07 -16.14
CA ASN A 71 -1.24 5.55 -17.36
C ASN A 71 -0.82 4.42 -18.34
N GLY A 72 -1.64 3.37 -18.45
CA GLY A 72 -1.35 2.22 -19.30
C GLY A 72 -0.49 1.12 -18.65
N ILE A 73 0.12 1.37 -17.49
CA ILE A 73 0.98 0.42 -16.78
C ILE A 73 0.12 -0.36 -15.77
N ASN A 74 0.07 -1.68 -15.90
CA ASN A 74 -0.60 -2.56 -14.95
C ASN A 74 0.25 -2.72 -13.68
N GLY A 75 -0.41 -2.89 -12.52
CA GLY A 75 0.34 -3.14 -11.29
C GLY A 75 1.16 -1.94 -10.83
N TYR A 76 0.73 -0.71 -11.11
CA TYR A 76 1.55 0.49 -10.92
C TYR A 76 1.89 0.74 -9.45
N ILE A 77 3.19 0.87 -9.14
CA ILE A 77 3.70 1.27 -7.83
C ILE A 77 4.56 2.52 -8.03
N GLY A 78 4.15 3.63 -7.41
CA GLY A 78 4.92 4.88 -7.39
C GLY A 78 6.00 4.88 -6.30
N ALA A 79 6.89 5.88 -6.35
CA ALA A 79 7.98 6.01 -5.38
C ALA A 79 7.49 6.00 -3.93
N GLU A 80 6.40 6.72 -3.64
CA GLU A 80 5.83 6.79 -2.29
C GLU A 80 5.26 5.45 -1.83
N THR A 81 4.42 4.83 -2.68
CA THR A 81 3.87 3.49 -2.41
C THR A 81 4.96 2.44 -2.23
N PHE A 82 6.08 2.55 -2.95
CA PHE A 82 7.22 1.68 -2.75
C PHE A 82 7.93 1.92 -1.42
N ALA A 83 8.04 3.19 -0.96
CA ALA A 83 8.59 3.51 0.35
C ALA A 83 7.69 2.97 1.49
N GLU A 84 6.37 3.10 1.36
CA GLU A 84 5.37 2.53 2.28
C GLU A 84 5.49 1.00 2.37
N LEU A 85 5.57 0.32 1.22
CA LEU A 85 5.77 -1.13 1.17
C LEU A 85 7.12 -1.56 1.75
N SER A 86 8.19 -0.82 1.43
CA SER A 86 9.54 -1.07 1.96
C SER A 86 9.55 -0.93 3.48
N PHE A 87 8.82 0.04 4.03
CA PHE A 87 8.66 0.20 5.46
C PHE A 87 7.93 -1.00 6.06
N GLY A 88 6.79 -1.42 5.49
CA GLY A 88 6.08 -2.64 5.92
C GLY A 88 6.99 -3.88 5.95
N LEU A 89 7.80 -4.07 4.90
CA LEU A 89 8.79 -5.15 4.85
C LEU A 89 9.86 -5.03 5.93
N ALA A 90 10.43 -3.83 6.14
CA ALA A 90 11.43 -3.62 7.19
C ALA A 90 10.86 -3.98 8.57
N LYS A 91 9.60 -3.64 8.85
CA LYS A 91 8.91 -4.00 10.09
C LYS A 91 8.76 -5.53 10.23
N LYS A 92 8.35 -6.20 9.15
CA LYS A 92 8.25 -7.67 9.09
C LYS A 92 9.59 -8.34 9.38
N LEU A 93 10.67 -7.86 8.77
CA LEU A 93 12.00 -8.48 8.86
C LEU A 93 12.76 -8.18 10.16
N ILE A 94 12.61 -6.97 10.72
CA ILE A 94 13.43 -6.53 11.86
C ILE A 94 12.70 -6.74 13.19
N GLU A 95 11.41 -6.40 13.25
CA GLU A 95 10.67 -6.36 14.52
C GLU A 95 9.92 -7.67 14.81
N GLY A 96 9.96 -8.63 13.89
CA GLY A 96 9.17 -9.86 14.00
C GLY A 96 7.66 -9.60 14.07
N LYS A 97 7.21 -8.41 13.64
CA LYS A 97 5.79 -8.10 13.51
C LYS A 97 5.22 -8.91 12.37
N ASP A 98 4.10 -9.57 12.62
CA ASP A 98 3.38 -10.35 11.62
C ASP A 98 2.50 -9.44 10.73
N ILE A 99 3.10 -8.39 10.18
CA ILE A 99 2.42 -7.59 9.16
C ILE A 99 2.42 -8.37 7.85
N ARG A 100 1.23 -8.51 7.26
CA ARG A 100 1.05 -9.14 5.96
C ARG A 100 1.18 -8.09 4.86
N LEU A 101 2.02 -8.37 3.87
CA LEU A 101 2.19 -7.54 2.68
C LEU A 101 1.40 -8.16 1.53
N ILE A 102 0.37 -7.46 1.07
CA ILE A 102 -0.54 -7.95 0.04
C ILE A 102 -0.58 -6.97 -1.12
N LEU A 103 -0.49 -7.44 -2.36
CA LEU A 103 -0.65 -6.61 -3.56
C LEU A 103 -1.99 -6.91 -4.23
N ALA A 104 -2.60 -5.91 -4.85
CA ALA A 104 -3.76 -6.10 -5.72
C ALA A 104 -3.35 -6.92 -6.95
N HIS A 105 -2.28 -6.50 -7.62
CA HIS A 105 -1.81 -7.06 -8.89
C HIS A 105 -0.31 -7.34 -8.86
N MET A 106 0.17 -8.24 -9.72
CA MET A 106 1.61 -8.31 -9.99
C MET A 106 2.05 -7.06 -10.77
N PRO A 107 3.12 -6.33 -10.35
CA PRO A 107 3.65 -5.22 -11.13
C PRO A 107 4.10 -5.66 -12.53
N ALA A 108 3.83 -4.83 -13.54
CA ALA A 108 4.40 -5.03 -14.87
C ALA A 108 5.90 -4.70 -14.87
N LYS A 109 6.66 -5.20 -15.86
CA LYS A 109 8.12 -5.02 -15.95
C LYS A 109 8.55 -3.56 -16.07
N GLU A 110 7.64 -2.70 -16.52
CA GLU A 110 7.84 -1.27 -16.70
C GLU A 110 7.79 -0.51 -15.36
N VAL A 111 7.29 -1.12 -14.28
CA VAL A 111 7.27 -0.52 -12.94
C VAL A 111 8.70 -0.52 -12.39
N ALA A 112 9.16 0.64 -11.92
CA ALA A 112 10.57 0.85 -11.55
C ALA A 112 11.10 -0.11 -10.47
N CYS A 113 10.24 -0.59 -9.57
CA CYS A 113 10.59 -1.54 -8.52
C CYS A 113 10.22 -3.00 -8.87
N TYR A 114 9.97 -3.32 -10.14
CA TYR A 114 9.54 -4.66 -10.56
C TYR A 114 10.48 -5.76 -10.06
N ASP A 115 11.80 -5.60 -10.29
CA ASP A 115 12.78 -6.63 -9.94
C ASP A 115 12.84 -6.87 -8.42
N GLU A 116 12.74 -5.80 -7.62
CA GLU A 116 12.66 -5.88 -6.16
C GLU A 116 11.40 -6.63 -5.71
N ILE A 117 10.22 -6.28 -6.25
CA ILE A 117 8.96 -6.94 -5.88
C ILE A 117 8.98 -8.42 -6.27
N MET A 118 9.51 -8.76 -7.45
CA MET A 118 9.66 -10.14 -7.89
C MET A 118 10.59 -10.93 -6.97
N LEU A 119 11.69 -10.31 -6.53
CA LEU A 119 12.59 -10.93 -5.57
C LEU A 119 11.91 -11.13 -4.21
N TRP A 120 11.20 -10.14 -3.69
CA TRP A 120 10.48 -10.24 -2.42
C TRP A 120 9.39 -11.31 -2.46
N ASN A 121 8.66 -11.41 -3.57
CA ASN A 121 7.70 -12.49 -3.79
C ASN A 121 8.38 -13.86 -3.80
N LYS A 122 9.51 -14.02 -4.50
CA LYS A 122 10.28 -15.27 -4.53
C LYS A 122 10.80 -15.67 -3.14
N LEU A 123 11.14 -14.70 -2.31
CA LEU A 123 11.59 -14.91 -0.93
C LEU A 123 10.45 -15.17 0.06
N GLY A 124 9.19 -15.12 -0.40
CA GLY A 124 8.00 -15.31 0.44
C GLY A 124 7.73 -14.13 1.38
N TRP A 125 8.21 -12.94 1.04
CA TRP A 125 7.99 -11.73 1.84
C TRP A 125 6.72 -10.99 1.45
N ILE A 126 6.26 -11.16 0.21
CA ILE A 126 4.92 -10.82 -0.22
C ILE A 126 4.02 -12.00 0.13
N ASP A 127 3.05 -11.80 1.01
CA ASP A 127 2.22 -12.87 1.55
C ASP A 127 1.11 -13.28 0.57
N GLN A 128 0.65 -12.36 -0.26
CA GLN A 128 -0.42 -12.61 -1.23
C GLN A 128 -0.44 -11.58 -2.36
N ILE A 129 -0.90 -12.02 -3.53
CA ILE A 129 -1.30 -11.17 -4.65
C ILE A 129 -2.73 -11.61 -5.01
N ILE A 130 -3.68 -10.66 -5.09
CA ILE A 130 -5.11 -11.00 -5.24
C ILE A 130 -5.43 -11.49 -6.66
N ASP A 131 -4.95 -10.77 -7.68
CA ASP A 131 -5.14 -11.01 -9.13
C ASP A 131 -6.62 -10.98 -9.62
#